data_AF-A0A059E9N1-F1
#
_entry.id   AF-A0A059E9N1-F1
#
_cell.length_a   1.000
_cell.length_b   1.000
_cell.length_c   1.000
_cell.angle_alpha   90.00
_cell.angle_beta   90.00
_cell.angle_gamma   90.00
#
_symmetry.space_group_name_H-M   'P 1'
#
loop_
_entity.id
_entity.type
_entity.pdbx_description
1 polymer ?
#
loop_
_entity_poly.entity_id
_entity_poly.type
_entity_poly.pdbx_seq_one_letter_code
_entity_poly.pdbx_strand_id
1 'polypeptide(L)'
;MVANHGAFQGYYFFHHIGLDRNLREHFKDSPHYEYCAQFCHLYDQAAFDPDYESEPLEFFIPMVERVFSKPVNSMYLKAMQE
;
A
#
# COMPACT_ATOMS: atom_id res chain seq x y z
N MET A 1 6.21 3.91 0.05
CA MET A 1 4.76 3.64 0.06
C MET A 1 4.15 3.99 1.41
N VAL A 2 4.20 3.14 2.44
CA VAL A 2 3.47 3.35 3.72
C VAL A 2 3.70 4.72 4.36
N ALA A 3 4.96 5.15 4.55
CA ALA A 3 5.28 6.41 5.22
C ALA A 3 4.73 7.67 4.53
N ASN A 4 4.51 7.62 3.21
CA ASN A 4 4.04 8.75 2.41
C ASN A 4 2.68 8.46 1.75
N HIS A 5 1.98 7.39 2.19
CA HIS A 5 0.80 6.87 1.49
C HIS A 5 -0.29 7.93 1.31
N GLY A 6 -0.56 8.72 2.35
CA GLY A 6 -1.57 9.78 2.29
C GLY A 6 -1.33 10.83 1.19
N ALA A 7 -0.07 11.13 0.86
CA ALA A 7 0.24 12.06 -0.24
C ALA A 7 -0.10 11.46 -1.62
N PHE A 8 0.05 10.15 -1.80
CA PHE A 8 -0.26 9.46 -3.05
C PHE A 8 -1.75 9.15 -3.20
N GLN A 9 -2.39 8.64 -2.14
CA GLN A 9 -3.84 8.42 -2.07
C GLN A 9 -4.61 9.74 -2.24
N GLY A 10 -4.10 10.83 -1.63
CA GLY A 10 -4.69 12.17 -1.70
C GLY A 10 -4.92 12.68 -3.12
N TYR A 11 -4.20 12.17 -4.12
CA TYR A 11 -4.44 12.48 -5.53
C TYR A 11 -5.90 12.26 -5.98
N TYR A 12 -6.59 11.30 -5.35
CA TYR A 12 -7.96 10.92 -5.67
C TYR A 12 -9.02 11.72 -4.91
N PHE A 13 -8.73 12.32 -3.74
CA PHE A 13 -9.79 12.96 -2.93
C PHE A 13 -9.45 14.32 -2.30
N PHE A 14 -8.18 14.74 -2.24
CA PHE A 14 -7.79 16.00 -1.59
C PHE A 14 -8.49 17.23 -2.17
N HIS A 15 -8.71 17.25 -3.48
CA HIS A 15 -9.43 18.32 -4.17
C HIS A 15 -10.91 18.44 -3.76
N HIS A 16 -11.52 17.40 -3.19
CA HIS A 16 -12.87 17.46 -2.64
C HIS A 16 -12.92 18.06 -1.21
N ILE A 17 -11.77 18.11 -0.52
CA ILE A 17 -11.65 18.63 0.86
C ILE A 17 -10.76 19.89 0.95
N GLY A 18 -10.46 20.52 -0.19
CA GLY A 18 -9.69 21.76 -0.25
C GLY A 18 -8.18 21.61 -0.07
N LEU A 19 -7.65 20.40 -0.21
CA LEU A 19 -6.21 20.09 -0.15
C LEU A 19 -5.61 19.94 -1.56
N ASP A 20 -4.28 20.08 -1.66
CA ASP A 20 -3.56 19.92 -2.93
C ASP A 20 -3.44 18.44 -3.33
N ARG A 21 -4.20 18.03 -4.34
CA ARG A 21 -4.14 16.67 -4.91
C ARG A 21 -2.75 16.31 -5.46
N ASN A 22 -1.90 17.27 -5.79
CA ASN A 22 -0.57 17.03 -6.36
C ASN A 22 0.54 16.96 -5.29
N LEU A 23 0.19 16.83 -4.00
CA LEU A 23 1.17 16.67 -2.92
C LEU A 23 2.18 15.53 -3.17
N ARG A 24 1.77 14.47 -3.90
CA ARG A 24 2.67 13.39 -4.31
C ARG A 24 3.88 13.86 -5.13
N GLU A 25 3.75 14.95 -5.89
CA GLU A 25 4.80 15.45 -6.81
C GLU A 25 6.08 15.87 -6.07
N HIS A 26 6.03 16.10 -4.75
CA HIS A 26 7.21 16.27 -3.91
C HIS A 26 8.15 15.05 -3.92
N PHE A 27 7.66 13.88 -4.33
CA PHE A 27 8.41 12.63 -4.37
C PHE A 27 8.75 12.18 -5.80
N LYS A 28 8.51 13.01 -6.83
CA LYS A 28 8.65 12.63 -8.25
C LYS A 28 10.02 12.05 -8.62
N ASP A 29 11.08 12.48 -7.95
CA ASP A 29 12.45 12.06 -8.21
C ASP A 29 12.83 10.76 -7.46
N SER A 30 11.91 10.20 -6.66
CA SER A 30 12.10 8.93 -5.98
C SER A 30 11.98 7.76 -6.96
N PRO A 31 12.85 6.74 -6.89
CA PRO A 31 12.70 5.51 -7.69
C PRO A 31 11.41 4.74 -7.36
N HIS A 32 10.75 5.04 -6.25
CA HIS A 32 9.50 4.39 -5.82
C HIS A 32 8.25 5.19 -6.19
N TYR A 33 8.38 6.35 -6.85
CA TYR A 33 7.26 7.24 -7.15
C TYR A 33 6.16 6.52 -7.93
N GLU A 34 6.51 5.97 -9.08
CA GLU A 34 5.56 5.30 -9.98
C GLU A 34 4.91 4.10 -9.30
N TYR A 35 5.69 3.30 -8.56
CA TYR A 35 5.16 2.16 -7.82
C TYR A 35 4.09 2.59 -6.79
N CYS A 36 4.34 3.68 -6.05
CA CYS A 36 3.37 4.18 -5.08
C CYS A 36 2.11 4.74 -5.76
N ALA A 37 2.27 5.44 -6.89
CA ALA A 37 1.14 5.95 -7.66
C ALA A 37 0.28 4.83 -8.25
N GLN A 38 0.90 3.80 -8.82
CA GLN A 38 0.20 2.62 -9.37
C GLN A 38 -0.54 1.83 -8.30
N PHE A 39 0.07 1.64 -7.12
CA PHE A 39 -0.62 0.98 -6.00
C PHE A 39 -1.93 1.71 -5.66
N CYS A 40 -1.87 3.04 -5.53
CA CYS A 40 -3.09 3.81 -5.24
C CYS A 40 -4.12 3.76 -6.38
N HIS A 41 -3.66 3.76 -7.63
CA HIS A 41 -4.54 3.68 -8.80
C HIS A 41 -5.28 2.35 -8.92
N LEU A 42 -4.55 1.25 -8.73
CA LEU A 42 -5.04 -0.10 -9.01
C LEU A 42 -5.81 -0.69 -7.83
N TYR A 43 -5.38 -0.41 -6.60
CA TYR A 43 -5.86 -1.16 -5.43
C TYR A 43 -6.51 -0.26 -4.38
N ASP A 44 -5.96 0.92 -4.11
CA ASP A 44 -6.41 1.74 -2.99
C ASP A 44 -7.69 2.53 -3.30
N GLN A 45 -7.69 3.33 -4.37
CA GLN A 45 -8.81 4.21 -4.68
C GLN A 45 -10.09 3.43 -5.03
N ALA A 46 -9.94 2.21 -5.57
CA ALA A 46 -11.05 1.32 -5.86
C ALA A 46 -11.74 0.79 -4.60
N ALA A 47 -11.04 0.75 -3.45
CA ALA A 47 -11.59 0.27 -2.19
C ALA A 47 -12.55 1.28 -1.51
N PHE A 48 -12.79 2.44 -2.11
CA PHE A 48 -13.78 3.41 -1.62
C PHE A 48 -15.21 3.12 -2.08
N ASP A 49 -15.39 2.15 -2.97
CA ASP A 49 -16.71 1.75 -3.47
C ASP A 49 -17.46 0.92 -2.40
N PRO A 50 -18.55 1.44 -1.81
CA PRO A 50 -19.31 0.73 -0.79
C PRO A 50 -20.07 -0.48 -1.35
N ASP A 51 -20.28 -0.54 -2.67
CA ASP A 51 -20.97 -1.62 -3.35
C ASP A 51 -19.99 -2.70 -3.87
N TYR A 52 -18.69 -2.54 -3.62
CA TYR A 52 -17.67 -3.52 -4.04
C TYR A 52 -17.82 -4.84 -3.29
N GLU A 53 -18.16 -5.90 -4.03
CA GLU A 53 -18.23 -7.25 -3.50
C GLU A 53 -16.83 -7.75 -3.11
N SER A 54 -16.59 -7.85 -1.80
CA SER A 54 -15.34 -8.34 -1.24
C SER A 54 -15.45 -9.79 -0.80
N GLU A 55 -14.41 -10.57 -1.06
CA GLU A 55 -14.27 -11.92 -0.51
C GLU A 55 -14.20 -11.87 1.04
N PRO A 56 -14.67 -12.93 1.73
CA PRO A 56 -14.59 -13.00 3.19
C PRO A 56 -13.13 -13.19 3.66
N LEU A 57 -12.84 -12.91 4.93
CA LEU A 57 -11.48 -13.00 5.47
C LEU A 57 -10.87 -14.41 5.29
N GLU A 58 -11.67 -15.46 5.44
CA GLU A 58 -11.28 -16.86 5.32
C GLU A 58 -10.66 -17.17 3.95
N PHE A 59 -11.12 -16.51 2.89
CA PHE A 59 -10.56 -16.64 1.55
C PHE A 59 -9.07 -16.26 1.51
N PHE A 60 -8.66 -15.28 2.31
CA PHE A 60 -7.30 -14.74 2.32
C PHE A 60 -6.36 -15.46 3.28
N ILE A 61 -6.87 -16.20 4.28
CA ILE A 61 -6.06 -16.88 5.31
C ILE A 61 -4.92 -17.71 4.69
N PRO A 62 -5.15 -18.58 3.68
CA PRO A 62 -4.06 -19.37 3.11
C PRO A 62 -2.98 -18.53 2.43
N MET A 63 -3.30 -17.31 1.97
CA MET A 63 -2.32 -16.41 1.35
C MET A 63 -1.44 -15.74 2.40
N VAL A 64 -2.06 -15.28 3.48
CA VAL A 64 -1.38 -14.69 4.63
C VAL A 64 -0.43 -15.71 5.25
N GLU A 65 -0.90 -16.94 5.48
CA GLU A 65 -0.06 -18.03 5.99
C GLU A 65 1.16 -18.30 5.10
N ARG A 66 1.00 -18.28 3.77
CA ARG A 66 2.15 -18.43 2.84
C ARG A 66 3.17 -17.30 3.00
N VAL A 67 2.72 -16.05 3.09
CA VAL A 67 3.60 -14.87 3.25
C VAL A 67 4.39 -14.95 4.56
N PHE A 68 3.75 -15.37 5.64
CA PHE A 68 4.37 -15.45 6.97
C PHE A 68 5.00 -16.81 7.29
N SER A 69 4.94 -17.78 6.37
CA SER A 69 5.47 -19.15 6.59
C SER A 69 6.97 -19.18 6.87
N LYS A 70 7.72 -18.19 6.39
CA LYS A 70 9.16 -18.04 6.64
C LYS A 70 9.50 -16.56 6.86
N PRO A 71 10.30 -16.23 7.88
CA PRO A 71 10.80 -14.86 8.03
C PRO A 71 11.68 -14.50 6.83
N VAL A 72 11.50 -13.30 6.27
CA VAL A 72 12.33 -12.78 5.16
C VAL A 72 13.36 -11.77 5.66
N ASN A 73 12.97 -10.90 6.60
CA ASN A 73 13.85 -9.92 7.21
C ASN A 73 13.62 -9.93 8.73
N SER A 74 14.36 -10.78 9.44
CA SER A 74 14.19 -11.01 10.89
C SER A 74 15.54 -11.00 11.59
N MET A 75 15.60 -10.40 12.77
CA MET A 75 16.80 -10.42 13.62
C MET A 75 17.15 -11.84 14.09
N TYR A 76 16.16 -12.71 14.26
CA TYR A 76 16.36 -14.10 14.70
C TYR A 76 17.09 -14.93 13.64
N LEU A 77 16.87 -14.65 12.35
CA LEU A 77 17.63 -15.31 11.28
C LEU A 77 19.12 -14.99 11.34
N LYS A 78 19.47 -13.76 11.71
CA LYS A 78 20.87 -13.34 11.85
C LYS A 78 21.54 -14.05 13.03
N ALA A 79 20.84 -14.18 14.15
CA ALA A 79 21.34 -14.85 15.35
C ALA A 79 21.46 -16.38 15.23
N MET A 80 20.78 -17.01 14.27
CA MET A 80 20.83 -18.47 14.04
C MET A 80 21.89 -18.90 13.02
N GLN A 81 22.62 -17.95 12.41
CA GLN A 81 23.68 -18.20 11.43
C GLN A 81 25.10 -18.10 12.02
N GLU A 82 25.21 -17.70 13.29
CA GLU A 82 26.44 -17.72 14.09
C GLU A 82 26.55 -19.04 14.88
#